data_AF-A0A966XXU5-F1
#
_entry.id   AF-A0A966XXU5-F1
#
_cell.length_a   1.000
_cell.length_b   1.000
_cell.length_c   1.000
_cell.angle_alpha   90.00
_cell.angle_beta   90.00
_cell.angle_gamma   90.00
#
_symmetry.space_group_name_H-M   'P 1'
#
loop_
_entity.id
_entity.type
_entity.pdbx_description
1 polymer ?
#
loop_
_entity_poly.entity_id
_entity_poly.type
_entity_poly.pdbx_seq_one_letter_code
_entity_poly.pdbx_strand_id
1 'polypeptide(L)'
;KVIFDPWSVDTDGADSTFAYVLAPVSLREFERRWKGKDALDFGDAEQSKKDDARKSVMLAESWEQKDATRKVIVYTDANGEEADATQEDYEAACMAVGAQLPVTRIYSDKTTEVMWRRMSGVDILEEVTYPADSIGVVPVYGYIGFANGRMKYCGIPRRARNPQQAYNYHISEQLAYIATAPKAPWLVSKRAAAGVEDQWDRASTQSRAWLPYNDIDDDGAIAAPNRISPTTSLTNHESGAMRALADIEAAVAMYRANLGAPSNETSGVAIDARKQQGEASNAHFPSHLQASLGRVGDIVLQMDARLSDTRRKVPIIGVDGSPGSVVFDPEQDASFKRDPDGACVNPSVGSYGVRVVIGASYSTQRAQTNAAFGEIMRTSPQLAQIVAPFWAQTLDFPGSEKFAQAMAAMAPAPVKAILQPEGQDKGPDPAELSHQLDQCKQALQEAIQHAHDAQSDADA
;
A
#
# COMPACT_ATOMS: atom_id res chain seq x y z
N LYS A 1 -17.70 10.85 -2.84
CA LYS A 1 -17.85 9.57 -3.59
C LYS A 1 -17.03 9.69 -4.86
N VAL A 2 -16.24 8.68 -5.23
CA VAL A 2 -15.47 8.70 -6.49
C VAL A 2 -16.14 7.77 -7.49
N ILE A 3 -16.28 8.24 -8.73
CA ILE A 3 -16.72 7.46 -9.88
C ILE A 3 -15.55 7.46 -10.85
N PHE A 4 -14.97 6.29 -11.07
CA PHE A 4 -13.81 6.12 -11.94
C PHE A 4 -14.22 5.52 -13.27
N ASP A 5 -13.38 5.66 -14.30
CA ASP A 5 -13.61 5.06 -15.62
C ASP A 5 -13.87 3.55 -15.48
N PRO A 6 -15.08 3.05 -15.83
CA PRO A 6 -15.42 1.63 -15.70
C PRO A 6 -14.72 0.75 -16.74
N TRP A 7 -14.07 1.35 -17.74
CA TRP A 7 -13.34 0.65 -18.80
C TRP A 7 -11.84 0.55 -18.53
N SER A 8 -11.35 1.22 -17.48
CA SER A 8 -9.96 1.10 -17.05
C SER A 8 -9.65 -0.35 -16.63
N VAL A 9 -8.57 -0.89 -17.19
CA VAL A 9 -8.04 -2.24 -16.93
C VAL A 9 -6.72 -2.21 -16.18
N ASP A 10 -6.03 -1.07 -16.17
CA ASP A 10 -4.76 -0.94 -15.46
C ASP A 10 -4.96 -0.78 -13.96
N THR A 11 -4.08 -1.40 -13.17
CA THR A 11 -4.18 -1.43 -11.70
C THR A 11 -3.82 -0.09 -11.05
N ASP A 12 -3.16 0.80 -11.77
CA ASP A 12 -2.84 2.17 -11.36
C ASP A 12 -3.77 3.20 -12.02
N GLY A 13 -4.69 2.76 -12.90
CA GLY A 13 -5.59 3.62 -13.64
C GLY A 13 -4.89 4.51 -14.67
N ALA A 14 -3.76 4.08 -15.25
CA ALA A 14 -3.06 4.89 -16.26
C ALA A 14 -3.90 5.12 -17.54
N ASP A 15 -4.72 4.14 -17.90
CA ASP A 15 -5.57 4.09 -19.10
C ASP A 15 -6.92 4.80 -18.97
N SER A 16 -7.24 5.34 -17.79
CA SER A 16 -8.54 5.96 -17.55
C SER A 16 -8.69 7.28 -18.29
N THR A 17 -9.85 7.45 -18.94
CA THR A 17 -10.16 8.64 -19.74
C THR A 17 -10.94 9.70 -18.96
N PHE A 18 -11.64 9.30 -17.89
CA PHE A 18 -12.38 10.23 -17.04
C PHE A 18 -12.51 9.76 -15.60
N ALA A 19 -12.70 10.72 -14.69
CA ALA A 19 -13.08 10.46 -13.31
C ALA A 19 -13.95 11.59 -12.75
N TYR A 20 -14.84 11.25 -11.82
CA TYR A 20 -15.66 12.20 -11.08
C TYR A 20 -15.47 12.04 -9.58
N VAL A 21 -15.23 13.14 -8.87
CA VAL A 21 -15.26 13.21 -7.42
C VAL A 21 -16.48 14.01 -7.00
N LEU A 22 -17.43 13.31 -6.39
CA LEU A 22 -18.67 13.90 -5.89
C LEU A 22 -18.50 14.33 -4.44
N ALA A 23 -18.71 15.61 -4.16
CA ALA A 23 -18.62 16.21 -2.85
C ALA A 23 -19.87 17.05 -2.53
N PRO A 24 -20.50 16.85 -1.36
CA PRO A 24 -21.58 17.72 -0.93
C PRO A 24 -21.04 19.07 -0.46
N VAL A 25 -21.67 20.16 -0.90
CA VAL A 25 -21.38 21.52 -0.45
C VAL A 25 -22.66 22.13 0.14
N SER A 26 -22.53 22.91 1.22
CA SER A 26 -23.71 23.57 1.81
C SER A 26 -24.31 24.60 0.85
N LEU A 27 -25.64 24.75 0.83
CA LEU A 27 -26.31 25.73 -0.05
C LEU A 27 -25.78 27.16 0.18
N ARG A 28 -25.54 27.54 1.44
CA ARG A 28 -24.96 28.84 1.81
C ARG A 28 -23.58 29.06 1.21
N GLU A 29 -22.74 28.03 1.20
CA GLU A 29 -21.42 28.14 0.60
C GLU A 29 -21.49 28.19 -0.93
N PHE A 30 -22.41 27.43 -1.52
CA PHE A 30 -22.66 27.44 -2.95
C PHE A 30 -23.07 28.82 -3.43
N GLU A 31 -24.10 29.42 -2.82
CA GLU A 31 -24.56 30.78 -3.14
C GLU A 31 -23.49 31.85 -2.91
N ARG A 32 -22.59 31.63 -1.93
CA ARG A 32 -21.47 32.55 -1.65
C ARG A 32 -20.42 32.51 -2.75
N ARG A 33 -20.02 31.32 -3.20
CA ARG A 33 -18.94 31.11 -4.18
C ARG A 33 -19.42 31.29 -5.62
N TRP A 34 -20.60 30.79 -5.95
CA TRP A 34 -21.14 30.75 -7.32
C TRP A 34 -22.50 31.46 -7.39
N LYS A 35 -22.47 32.80 -7.30
CA LYS A 35 -23.67 33.63 -7.35
C LYS A 35 -24.35 33.54 -8.72
N GLY A 36 -25.66 33.33 -8.73
CA GLY A 36 -26.48 33.30 -9.95
C GLY A 36 -26.44 31.97 -10.71
N LYS A 37 -25.87 30.92 -10.12
CA LYS A 37 -25.85 29.56 -10.66
C LYS A 37 -26.91 28.69 -10.01
N ASP A 38 -27.39 27.68 -10.73
CA ASP A 38 -28.45 26.81 -10.22
C ASP A 38 -27.90 25.70 -9.30
N ALA A 39 -28.43 25.68 -8.08
CA ALA A 39 -28.13 24.74 -7.01
C ALA A 39 -28.85 23.40 -7.20
N LEU A 40 -28.41 22.63 -8.20
CA LEU A 40 -28.93 21.31 -8.55
C LEU A 40 -27.91 20.22 -8.26
N ASP A 41 -28.37 19.11 -7.69
CA ASP A 41 -27.54 17.96 -7.36
C ASP A 41 -27.00 17.29 -8.63
N PHE A 42 -25.70 17.04 -8.65
CA PHE A 42 -25.10 16.29 -9.74
C PHE A 42 -25.55 14.82 -9.73
N GLY A 43 -26.16 14.38 -10.84
CA GLY A 43 -26.68 13.03 -11.00
C GLY A 43 -28.10 12.81 -10.46
N ASP A 44 -28.80 13.86 -10.03
CA ASP A 44 -30.23 13.78 -9.70
C ASP A 44 -31.07 13.73 -11.00
N ALA A 45 -31.66 12.57 -11.28
CA ALA A 45 -32.49 12.36 -12.45
C ALA A 45 -33.80 13.17 -12.39
N GLU A 46 -34.27 13.52 -11.18
CA GLU A 46 -35.49 14.29 -10.98
C GLU A 46 -35.26 15.81 -11.07
N GLN A 47 -33.99 16.24 -11.17
CA GLN A 47 -33.57 17.65 -11.27
C GLN A 47 -34.28 18.56 -10.25
N SER A 48 -34.31 18.13 -8.98
CA SER A 48 -35.00 18.84 -7.92
C SER A 48 -34.16 20.01 -7.38
N LYS A 49 -34.65 21.25 -7.52
CA LYS A 49 -34.00 22.43 -6.91
C LYS A 49 -34.09 22.34 -5.38
N LYS A 50 -33.01 22.72 -4.69
CA LYS A 50 -32.93 22.72 -3.23
C LYS A 50 -33.22 24.11 -2.67
N ASP A 51 -34.33 24.23 -1.94
CA ASP A 51 -34.79 25.53 -1.38
C ASP A 51 -34.61 25.66 0.15
N ASP A 52 -33.85 24.77 0.80
CA ASP A 52 -33.61 24.83 2.26
C ASP A 52 -32.11 24.92 2.56
N ALA A 53 -31.72 25.92 3.35
CA ALA A 53 -30.33 26.18 3.74
C ALA A 53 -29.68 25.04 4.57
N ARG A 54 -30.48 24.13 5.16
CA ARG A 54 -29.97 22.90 5.79
C ARG A 54 -29.64 21.80 4.78
N LYS A 55 -29.96 21.99 3.50
CA LYS A 55 -29.64 21.04 2.43
C LYS A 55 -28.26 21.34 1.85
N SER A 56 -27.59 20.27 1.42
CA SER A 56 -26.38 20.35 0.61
C SER A 56 -26.71 20.13 -0.85
N VAL A 57 -25.89 20.70 -1.73
CA VAL A 57 -25.87 20.43 -3.16
C VAL A 57 -24.70 19.49 -3.45
N MET A 58 -24.93 18.41 -4.17
CA MET A 58 -23.86 17.52 -4.62
C MET A 58 -23.17 18.13 -5.84
N LEU A 59 -21.90 18.50 -5.70
CA LEU A 59 -21.08 18.96 -6.83
C LEU A 59 -20.22 17.82 -7.35
N ALA A 60 -19.92 17.85 -8.63
CA ALA A 60 -18.94 16.98 -9.26
C ALA A 60 -17.70 17.77 -9.65
N GLU A 61 -16.54 17.26 -9.24
CA GLU A 61 -15.27 17.60 -9.87
C GLU A 61 -14.97 16.52 -10.91
N SER A 62 -14.88 16.91 -12.18
CA SER A 62 -14.62 16.00 -13.29
C SER A 62 -13.23 16.22 -13.85
N TRP A 63 -12.51 15.14 -14.10
CA TRP A 63 -11.33 15.08 -14.96
C TRP A 63 -11.75 14.35 -16.22
N GLU A 64 -11.57 14.98 -17.37
CA GLU A 64 -11.93 14.41 -18.67
C GLU A 64 -10.78 14.61 -19.65
N GLN A 65 -10.32 13.50 -20.23
CA GLN A 65 -9.32 13.50 -21.27
C GLN A 65 -9.92 13.98 -22.60
N LYS A 66 -9.25 14.89 -23.27
CA LYS A 66 -9.60 15.38 -24.60
C LYS A 66 -8.40 15.25 -25.54
N ASP A 67 -8.67 14.75 -26.74
CA ASP A 67 -7.70 14.75 -27.81
C ASP A 67 -7.60 16.16 -28.40
N ALA A 68 -6.49 16.84 -28.16
CA ALA A 68 -6.11 18.08 -28.81
C ALA A 68 -5.21 17.78 -30.02
N THR A 69 -5.29 18.60 -31.05
CA THR A 69 -4.36 18.52 -32.19
C THR A 69 -3.50 19.77 -32.17
N ARG A 70 -2.20 19.61 -31.92
CA ARG A 70 -1.22 20.70 -31.96
C ARG A 70 -0.48 20.69 -33.29
N LYS A 71 -0.16 21.87 -33.82
CA LYS A 71 0.73 21.99 -34.98
C LYS A 71 2.16 22.04 -34.46
N VAL A 72 2.97 21.07 -34.87
CA VAL A 72 4.40 21.02 -34.57
C VAL A 72 5.17 21.52 -35.79
N ILE A 73 6.07 22.46 -35.54
CA ILE A 73 6.96 23.05 -36.54
C ILE A 73 8.36 22.50 -36.28
N VAL A 74 8.91 21.79 -37.25
CA VAL A 74 10.32 21.35 -37.24
C VAL A 74 11.13 22.41 -37.98
N TYR A 75 12.10 23.01 -37.28
CA TYR A 75 12.97 24.05 -37.81
C TYR A 75 14.43 23.73 -37.50
N THR A 76 15.34 24.33 -38.27
CA THR A 76 16.77 24.27 -37.95
C THR A 76 17.12 25.40 -36.99
N ASP A 77 17.71 25.06 -35.84
CA ASP A 77 18.12 26.02 -34.83
C ASP A 77 19.33 26.86 -35.28
N ALA A 78 19.77 27.79 -34.44
CA ALA A 78 20.93 28.64 -34.73
C ALA A 78 22.28 27.87 -34.79
N ASN A 79 22.33 26.64 -34.27
CA ASN A 79 23.50 25.77 -34.27
C ASN A 79 23.52 24.79 -35.46
N GLY A 80 22.46 24.76 -36.28
CA GLY A 80 22.34 23.85 -37.41
C GLY A 80 21.72 22.50 -37.08
N GLU A 81 21.16 22.32 -35.88
CA GLU A 81 20.46 21.10 -35.45
C GLU A 81 18.96 21.19 -35.72
N GLU A 82 18.32 20.06 -36.00
CA GLU A 82 16.85 20.01 -36.16
C GLU A 82 16.19 20.00 -34.78
N ALA A 83 15.32 20.97 -34.54
CA ALA A 83 14.51 21.09 -33.34
C ALA A 83 13.01 21.10 -33.71
N ASP A 84 12.20 20.47 -32.88
CA ASP A 84 10.74 20.53 -32.97
C ASP A 84 10.17 21.41 -31.86
N ALA A 85 9.24 22.29 -32.22
CA ALA A 85 8.58 23.13 -31.24
C ALA A 85 7.11 23.38 -31.59
N THR A 86 6.36 23.82 -30.58
CA THR A 86 4.99 24.33 -30.82
C THR A 86 5.06 25.65 -31.60
N GLN A 87 3.92 26.10 -32.13
CA GLN A 87 3.88 27.37 -32.86
C GLN A 87 4.32 28.56 -31.99
N GLU A 88 3.91 28.59 -30.72
CA GLU A 88 4.27 29.66 -29.78
C GLU A 88 5.77 29.65 -29.48
N ASP A 89 6.33 28.46 -29.25
CA ASP A 89 7.77 28.28 -29.00
C ASP A 89 8.63 28.60 -30.23
N TYR A 90 8.15 28.26 -31.44
CA TYR A 90 8.83 28.63 -32.69
C TYR A 90 8.83 30.15 -32.91
N GLU A 91 7.72 30.83 -32.61
CA GLU A 91 7.62 32.29 -32.67
C GLU A 91 8.56 32.95 -31.64
N ALA A 92 8.65 32.40 -30.42
CA ALA A 92 9.59 32.84 -29.40
C ALA A 92 11.06 32.62 -29.82
N ALA A 93 11.38 31.46 -30.40
CA ALA A 93 12.71 31.15 -30.92
C ALA A 93 13.11 32.09 -32.07
N CYS A 94 12.19 32.38 -32.99
CA CYS A 94 12.42 33.36 -34.06
C CYS A 94 12.63 34.78 -33.52
N MET A 95 11.89 35.17 -32.46
CA MET A 95 12.09 36.46 -31.79
C MET A 95 13.44 36.53 -31.05
N ALA A 96 13.87 35.45 -30.40
CA ALA A 96 15.15 35.38 -29.70
C ALA A 96 16.35 35.50 -30.65
N VAL A 97 16.27 34.89 -31.84
CA VAL A 97 17.31 34.96 -32.87
C VAL A 97 17.19 36.24 -33.72
N GLY A 98 16.03 36.92 -33.70
CA GLY A 98 15.78 38.12 -34.50
C GLY A 98 15.65 37.86 -36.00
N ALA A 99 15.52 36.59 -36.40
CA ALA A 99 15.39 36.13 -37.77
C ALA A 99 14.46 34.92 -37.84
N GLN A 100 13.81 34.75 -39.00
CA GLN A 100 12.93 33.61 -39.23
C GLN A 100 13.76 32.35 -39.46
N LEU A 101 13.67 31.38 -38.54
CA LEU A 101 14.40 30.12 -38.62
C LEU A 101 13.82 29.26 -39.76
N PRO A 102 14.65 28.60 -40.58
CA PRO A 102 14.18 27.84 -41.73
C PRO A 102 13.36 26.63 -41.26
N VAL A 103 12.11 26.56 -41.73
CA VAL A 103 11.17 25.48 -41.41
C VAL A 103 11.41 24.31 -42.37
N THR A 104 11.73 23.14 -41.82
CA THR A 104 11.89 21.90 -42.58
C THR A 104 10.53 21.28 -42.88
N ARG A 105 9.66 21.15 -41.86
CA ARG A 105 8.38 20.45 -41.98
C ARG A 105 7.39 20.96 -40.94
N ILE A 106 6.11 21.02 -41.34
CA ILE A 106 4.98 21.26 -40.44
C ILE A 106 4.11 20.01 -40.46
N TYR A 107 3.77 19.48 -39.29
CA TYR A 107 2.81 18.39 -39.18
C TYR A 107 1.88 18.58 -37.98
N SER A 108 0.70 17.98 -38.04
CA SER A 108 -0.25 17.95 -36.93
C SER A 108 0.03 16.74 -36.06
N ASP A 109 0.29 16.97 -34.78
CA ASP A 109 0.48 15.94 -33.77
C ASP A 109 -0.75 15.87 -32.86
N LYS A 110 -1.13 14.66 -32.45
CA LYS A 110 -2.25 14.46 -31.52
C LYS A 110 -1.69 14.44 -30.11
N THR A 111 -2.17 15.35 -29.27
CA THR A 111 -1.75 15.44 -27.87
C THR A 111 -2.97 15.28 -26.99
N THR A 112 -2.76 14.57 -25.88
CA THR A 112 -3.79 14.41 -24.87
C THR A 112 -3.75 15.59 -23.93
N GLU A 113 -4.89 16.26 -23.71
CA GLU A 113 -5.05 17.27 -22.67
C GLU A 113 -6.15 16.83 -21.70
N VAL A 114 -5.97 17.08 -20.40
CA VAL A 114 -6.99 16.78 -19.39
C VAL A 114 -7.67 18.08 -18.97
N MET A 115 -9.00 18.10 -19.02
CA MET A 115 -9.80 19.22 -18.54
C MET A 115 -10.30 18.92 -17.12
N TRP A 116 -10.05 19.83 -16.20
CA TRP A 116 -10.66 19.82 -14.88
C TRP A 116 -11.86 20.77 -14.86
N ARG A 117 -13.01 20.27 -14.39
CA ARG A 117 -14.22 21.07 -14.25
C ARG A 117 -14.87 20.83 -12.91
N ARG A 118 -15.43 21.88 -12.34
CA ARG A 118 -16.38 21.77 -11.21
C ARG A 118 -17.76 22.10 -11.72
N MET A 119 -18.72 21.21 -11.49
CA MET A 119 -20.07 21.34 -12.04
C MET A 119 -21.16 21.01 -11.02
N SER A 120 -22.28 21.73 -11.11
CA SER A 120 -23.57 21.34 -10.53
C SER A 120 -24.32 20.44 -11.52
N GLY A 121 -25.53 20.00 -11.18
CA GLY A 121 -26.36 19.21 -12.09
C GLY A 121 -26.72 19.90 -13.42
N VAL A 122 -26.54 21.22 -13.53
CA VAL A 122 -26.89 22.01 -14.74
C VAL A 122 -25.75 22.90 -15.22
N ASP A 123 -25.01 23.51 -14.30
CA ASP A 123 -24.02 24.52 -14.62
C ASP A 123 -22.59 23.99 -14.49
N ILE A 124 -21.72 24.33 -15.44
CA ILE A 124 -20.27 24.31 -15.25
C ILE A 124 -19.91 25.57 -14.46
N LEU A 125 -19.33 25.37 -13.28
CA LEU A 125 -19.00 26.43 -12.32
C LEU A 125 -17.58 26.94 -12.54
N GLU A 126 -16.64 26.02 -12.71
CA GLU A 126 -15.21 26.29 -12.92
C GLU A 126 -14.69 25.33 -13.99
N GLU A 127 -13.83 25.81 -14.88
CA GLU A 127 -13.19 25.02 -15.94
C GLU A 127 -11.74 25.49 -16.09
N VAL A 128 -10.80 24.55 -15.97
CA VAL A 128 -9.35 24.81 -16.04
C VAL A 128 -8.69 23.64 -16.76
N THR A 129 -7.70 23.91 -17.62
CA THR A 129 -6.84 22.87 -18.18
C THR A 129 -5.96 22.30 -17.08
N TYR A 130 -6.05 20.99 -16.84
CA TYR A 130 -5.26 20.32 -15.82
C TYR A 130 -3.80 20.26 -16.28
N PRO A 131 -2.82 20.63 -15.44
CA PRO A 131 -1.41 20.72 -15.83
C PRO A 131 -0.73 19.33 -15.86
N ALA A 132 -1.40 18.32 -16.40
CA ALA A 132 -0.86 16.98 -16.67
C ALA A 132 -1.66 16.33 -17.81
N ASP A 133 -1.06 15.36 -18.49
CA ASP A 133 -1.72 14.63 -19.60
C ASP A 133 -2.56 13.45 -19.11
N SER A 134 -2.52 13.22 -17.80
CA SER A 134 -3.12 12.11 -17.11
C SER A 134 -4.13 12.62 -16.09
N ILE A 135 -5.20 11.86 -15.84
CA ILE A 135 -6.21 12.28 -14.88
C ILE A 135 -5.63 12.38 -13.46
N GLY A 136 -6.05 13.39 -12.70
CA GLY A 136 -5.53 13.66 -11.35
C GLY A 136 -6.08 12.74 -10.26
N VAL A 137 -6.88 11.72 -10.61
CA VAL A 137 -7.48 10.77 -9.66
C VAL A 137 -6.81 9.42 -9.86
N VAL A 138 -6.14 8.92 -8.82
CA VAL A 138 -5.44 7.63 -8.88
C VAL A 138 -6.13 6.63 -7.94
N PRO A 139 -6.67 5.51 -8.45
CA PRO A 139 -7.33 4.51 -7.63
C PRO A 139 -6.31 3.58 -6.95
N VAL A 140 -6.59 3.18 -5.71
CA VAL A 140 -5.86 2.08 -5.04
C VAL A 140 -6.79 0.88 -4.92
N TYR A 141 -6.48 -0.20 -5.62
CA TYR A 141 -7.31 -1.40 -5.62
C TYR A 141 -6.90 -2.42 -4.56
N GLY A 142 -7.90 -3.11 -4.01
CA GLY A 142 -7.71 -4.28 -3.16
C GLY A 142 -7.54 -5.56 -3.97
N TYR A 143 -8.35 -6.59 -3.68
CA TYR A 143 -8.45 -7.73 -4.58
C TYR A 143 -9.05 -7.30 -5.90
N ILE A 144 -8.43 -7.69 -7.00
CA ILE A 144 -8.91 -7.49 -8.36
C ILE A 144 -9.27 -8.84 -9.01
N GLY A 145 -10.25 -8.83 -9.89
CA GLY A 145 -10.63 -9.97 -10.71
C GLY A 145 -11.41 -9.49 -11.93
N PHE A 146 -11.23 -10.13 -13.07
CA PHE A 146 -11.92 -9.76 -14.30
C PHE A 146 -13.12 -10.68 -14.50
N ALA A 147 -14.31 -10.09 -14.67
CA ALA A 147 -15.54 -10.83 -14.96
C ALA A 147 -16.35 -10.06 -16.00
N ASN A 148 -16.82 -10.75 -17.04
CA ASN A 148 -17.60 -10.16 -18.14
C ASN A 148 -16.89 -8.97 -18.81
N GLY A 149 -15.57 -9.04 -19.00
CA GLY A 149 -14.78 -7.98 -19.62
C GLY A 149 -14.67 -6.70 -18.79
N ARG A 150 -15.01 -6.74 -17.48
CA ARG A 150 -14.88 -5.60 -16.57
C ARG A 150 -14.05 -5.98 -15.35
N MET A 151 -13.23 -5.04 -14.89
CA MET A 151 -12.55 -5.18 -13.62
C MET A 151 -13.57 -5.15 -12.47
N LYS A 152 -13.50 -6.16 -11.60
CA LYS A 152 -14.21 -6.23 -10.33
C LYS A 152 -13.17 -6.18 -9.22
N TYR A 153 -13.40 -5.31 -8.26
CA TYR A 153 -12.52 -5.18 -7.12
C TYR A 153 -13.30 -5.31 -5.81
N CYS A 154 -12.61 -5.76 -4.76
CA CYS A 154 -13.17 -5.78 -3.42
C CYS A 154 -12.09 -5.70 -2.34
N GLY A 155 -12.47 -5.20 -1.16
CA GLY A 155 -11.61 -5.22 0.02
C GLY A 155 -11.64 -6.57 0.75
N ILE A 156 -10.73 -6.72 1.72
CA ILE A 156 -10.61 -7.91 2.59
C ILE A 156 -11.95 -8.37 3.18
N PRO A 157 -12.78 -7.48 3.77
CA PRO A 157 -14.02 -7.91 4.44
C PRO A 157 -15.05 -8.55 3.50
N ARG A 158 -14.97 -8.29 2.18
CA ARG A 158 -15.95 -8.83 1.22
C ARG A 158 -15.91 -10.35 1.16
N ARG A 159 -14.74 -10.96 1.28
CA ARG A 159 -14.55 -12.42 1.27
C ARG A 159 -14.99 -13.05 2.60
N ALA A 160 -14.75 -12.37 3.71
CA ALA A 160 -15.12 -12.83 5.05
C ALA A 160 -16.60 -12.64 5.41
N ARG A 161 -17.38 -11.92 4.59
CA ARG A 161 -18.78 -11.55 4.90
C ARG A 161 -19.67 -12.76 5.19
N ASN A 162 -19.63 -13.80 4.34
CA ASN A 162 -20.50 -14.97 4.49
C ASN A 162 -20.15 -15.78 5.75
N PRO A 163 -18.86 -16.13 5.99
CA PRO A 163 -18.43 -16.70 7.27
C PRO A 163 -18.80 -15.86 8.50
N GLN A 164 -18.64 -14.53 8.44
CA GLN A 164 -19.03 -13.65 9.54
C GLN A 164 -20.53 -13.69 9.83
N GLN A 165 -21.38 -13.76 8.80
CA GLN A 165 -22.83 -13.91 8.98
C GLN A 165 -23.18 -15.26 9.61
N ALA A 166 -22.52 -16.35 9.19
CA ALA A 166 -22.70 -17.67 9.79
C ALA A 166 -22.27 -17.68 11.27
N TYR A 167 -21.14 -17.06 11.59
CA TYR A 167 -20.68 -16.91 12.97
C TYR A 167 -21.71 -16.15 13.82
N ASN A 168 -22.18 -15.00 13.33
CA ASN A 168 -23.19 -14.19 14.02
C ASN A 168 -24.50 -14.98 14.22
N TYR A 169 -24.91 -15.77 13.23
CA TYR A 169 -26.07 -16.65 13.32
C TYR A 169 -25.90 -17.70 14.42
N HIS A 170 -24.80 -18.44 14.43
CA HIS A 170 -24.57 -19.49 15.43
C HIS A 170 -24.53 -18.93 16.85
N ILE A 171 -23.87 -17.79 17.08
CA ILE A 171 -23.83 -17.14 18.40
C ILE A 171 -25.23 -16.65 18.79
N SER A 172 -25.98 -16.05 17.87
CA SER A 172 -27.33 -15.56 18.15
C SER A 172 -28.29 -16.70 18.53
N GLU A 173 -28.22 -17.83 17.82
CA GLU A 173 -29.01 -19.03 18.12
C GLU A 173 -28.64 -19.64 19.48
N GLN A 174 -27.35 -19.66 19.84
CA GLN A 174 -26.93 -20.10 21.18
C GLN A 174 -27.57 -19.24 22.28
N LEU A 175 -27.56 -17.92 22.11
CA LEU A 175 -28.19 -16.99 23.07
C LEU A 175 -29.71 -17.17 23.11
N ALA A 176 -30.36 -17.31 21.95
CA ALA A 176 -31.81 -17.51 21.86
C ALA A 176 -32.23 -18.81 22.54
N TYR A 177 -31.44 -19.88 22.39
CA TYR A 177 -31.69 -21.15 23.07
C TYR A 177 -31.56 -21.03 24.60
N ILE A 178 -30.48 -20.39 25.08
CA ILE A 178 -30.30 -20.16 26.53
C ILE A 178 -31.46 -19.32 27.09
N ALA A 179 -31.97 -18.36 26.32
CA ALA A 179 -33.10 -17.52 26.72
C ALA A 179 -34.44 -18.27 26.74
N THR A 180 -34.66 -19.19 25.79
CA THR A 180 -35.91 -19.96 25.66
C THR A 180 -35.92 -21.24 26.49
N ALA A 181 -34.76 -21.67 27.00
CA ALA A 181 -34.64 -22.85 27.84
C ALA A 181 -35.60 -22.76 29.04
N PRO A 182 -36.43 -23.81 29.27
CA PRO A 182 -37.34 -23.84 30.42
C PRO A 182 -36.55 -23.66 31.71
N LYS A 183 -36.86 -22.58 32.45
CA LYS A 183 -36.23 -22.30 33.76
C LYS A 183 -36.66 -23.30 34.85
N ALA A 184 -37.77 -24.00 34.63
CA ALA A 184 -38.27 -25.08 35.48
C ALA A 184 -37.94 -26.44 34.84
N PRO A 185 -36.92 -27.16 35.33
CA PRO A 185 -36.48 -28.42 34.72
C PRO A 185 -37.26 -29.64 35.22
N TRP A 186 -38.12 -29.48 36.23
CA TRP A 186 -38.82 -30.58 36.89
C TRP A 186 -40.24 -30.73 36.36
N LEU A 187 -40.58 -31.94 35.92
CA LEU A 187 -41.95 -32.35 35.65
C LEU A 187 -42.47 -33.14 36.85
N VAL A 188 -43.46 -32.58 37.54
CA VAL A 188 -44.02 -33.12 38.78
C VAL A 188 -45.54 -33.21 38.65
N SER A 189 -46.13 -34.33 39.09
CA SER A 189 -47.57 -34.44 39.24
C SER A 189 -48.05 -33.53 40.37
N LYS A 190 -49.15 -32.79 40.17
CA LYS A 190 -49.71 -31.91 41.22
C LYS A 190 -49.99 -32.65 42.54
N ARG A 191 -50.36 -33.93 42.47
CA ARG A 191 -50.57 -34.80 43.65
C ARG A 191 -49.27 -35.14 44.39
N ALA A 192 -48.16 -35.30 43.65
CA ALA A 192 -46.85 -35.59 44.23
C ALA A 192 -46.26 -34.40 45.02
N ALA A 193 -46.62 -33.18 44.64
CA ALA A 193 -46.14 -31.95 45.29
C ALA A 193 -47.04 -31.44 46.42
N ALA A 194 -48.18 -32.09 46.67
CA ALA A 194 -49.17 -31.64 47.64
C ALA A 194 -48.58 -31.59 49.07
N GLY A 195 -48.62 -30.42 49.71
CA GLY A 195 -48.07 -30.19 51.06
C GLY A 195 -46.57 -29.89 51.11
N VAL A 196 -45.88 -29.94 49.97
CA VAL A 196 -44.44 -29.64 49.83
C VAL A 196 -44.15 -28.61 48.72
N GLU A 197 -45.15 -27.85 48.30
CA GLU A 197 -45.08 -26.93 47.16
C GLU A 197 -43.98 -25.87 47.33
N ASP A 198 -43.82 -25.28 48.52
CA ASP A 198 -42.77 -24.27 48.79
C ASP A 198 -41.35 -24.85 48.61
N GLN A 199 -41.18 -26.16 48.83
CA GLN A 199 -39.90 -26.83 48.62
C GLN A 199 -39.62 -27.05 47.12
N TRP A 200 -40.66 -27.32 46.33
CA TRP A 200 -40.57 -27.51 44.87
C TRP A 200 -40.46 -26.21 44.10
N ASP A 201 -41.14 -25.13 44.54
CA ASP A 201 -41.06 -23.79 43.94
C ASP A 201 -39.64 -23.21 44.02
N ARG A 202 -38.90 -23.54 45.08
CA ARG A 202 -37.52 -23.07 45.32
C ARG A 202 -36.47 -24.11 44.96
N ALA A 203 -36.84 -25.22 44.33
CA ALA A 203 -35.94 -26.34 44.05
C ALA A 203 -34.77 -25.96 43.13
N SER A 204 -34.93 -24.95 42.26
CA SER A 204 -33.84 -24.44 41.40
C SER A 204 -32.94 -23.40 42.07
N THR A 205 -33.40 -22.78 43.16
CA THR A 205 -32.76 -21.60 43.77
C THR A 205 -32.09 -21.94 45.11
N GLN A 206 -32.61 -22.92 45.85
CA GLN A 206 -32.07 -23.36 47.13
C GLN A 206 -31.42 -24.74 47.01
N SER A 207 -30.13 -24.83 47.35
CA SER A 207 -29.42 -26.10 47.43
C SER A 207 -29.88 -26.88 48.68
N ARG A 208 -30.69 -27.93 48.48
CA ARG A 208 -31.19 -28.84 49.53
C ARG A 208 -30.51 -30.19 49.39
N ALA A 209 -30.32 -30.89 50.52
CA ALA A 209 -29.71 -32.22 50.52
C ALA A 209 -30.61 -33.30 49.87
N TRP A 210 -31.94 -33.13 49.94
CA TRP A 210 -32.93 -34.04 49.37
C TRP A 210 -34.24 -33.27 49.09
N LEU A 211 -35.09 -33.82 48.22
CA LEU A 211 -36.36 -33.21 47.81
C LEU A 211 -37.51 -34.22 48.00
N PRO A 212 -38.43 -34.02 48.96
CA PRO A 212 -39.55 -34.92 49.19
C PRO A 212 -40.58 -34.90 48.06
N TYR A 213 -41.22 -36.03 47.80
CA TYR A 213 -42.45 -36.11 47.02
C TYR A 213 -43.36 -37.19 47.63
N ASN A 214 -44.67 -37.08 47.38
CA ASN A 214 -45.61 -38.11 47.78
C ASN A 214 -45.61 -39.22 46.73
N ASP A 215 -45.34 -40.46 47.17
CA ASP A 215 -45.23 -41.66 46.33
C ASP A 215 -46.55 -42.42 46.17
N ILE A 216 -47.51 -42.22 47.07
CA ILE A 216 -48.82 -42.89 47.08
C ILE A 216 -49.94 -41.89 47.41
N ASP A 217 -51.09 -42.03 46.74
CA ASP A 217 -52.36 -41.33 47.01
C ASP A 217 -53.50 -42.36 47.19
N ASP A 218 -54.70 -41.89 47.51
CA ASP A 218 -55.92 -42.71 47.64
C ASP A 218 -56.25 -43.50 46.34
N ASP A 219 -55.79 -42.99 45.19
CA ASP A 219 -55.94 -43.60 43.86
C ASP A 219 -54.78 -44.54 43.45
N GLY A 220 -53.73 -44.69 44.28
CA GLY A 220 -52.58 -45.56 44.02
C GLY A 220 -51.23 -44.83 43.89
N ALA A 221 -50.23 -45.51 43.30
CA ALA A 221 -48.86 -45.01 43.20
C ALA A 221 -48.74 -43.79 42.26
N ILE A 222 -48.09 -42.72 42.73
CA ILE A 222 -47.86 -41.50 41.96
C ILE A 222 -46.54 -41.61 41.19
N ALA A 223 -46.53 -41.18 39.93
CA ALA A 223 -45.31 -41.13 39.12
C ALA A 223 -44.26 -40.20 39.77
N ALA A 224 -43.05 -40.71 39.93
CA ALA A 224 -41.93 -39.95 40.49
C ALA A 224 -41.60 -38.71 39.64
N PRO A 225 -41.21 -37.59 40.26
CA PRO A 225 -40.69 -36.42 39.58
C PRO A 225 -39.55 -36.76 38.62
N ASN A 226 -39.65 -36.33 37.37
CA ASN A 226 -38.59 -36.50 36.39
C ASN A 226 -38.04 -35.15 35.97
N ARG A 227 -36.71 -35.06 35.89
CA ARG A 227 -36.04 -33.88 35.35
C ARG A 227 -36.00 -33.99 33.83
N ILE A 228 -36.60 -33.05 33.13
CA ILE A 228 -36.48 -32.95 31.68
C ILE A 228 -35.14 -32.28 31.40
N SER A 229 -34.16 -33.07 30.99
CA SER A 229 -32.93 -32.52 30.42
C SER A 229 -33.27 -31.85 29.09
N PRO A 230 -32.78 -30.62 28.82
CA PRO A 230 -32.94 -30.01 27.51
C PRO A 230 -32.35 -30.96 26.45
N THR A 231 -33.18 -31.42 25.50
CA THR A 231 -32.80 -32.45 24.52
C THR A 231 -31.91 -31.93 23.39
N THR A 232 -31.73 -30.62 23.30
CA THR A 232 -31.02 -29.96 22.20
C THR A 232 -29.57 -29.70 22.57
N SER A 233 -28.67 -30.38 21.87
CA SER A 233 -27.24 -30.16 21.96
C SER A 233 -26.86 -28.85 21.27
N LEU A 234 -26.30 -27.91 22.04
CA LEU A 234 -25.67 -26.69 21.53
C LEU A 234 -24.36 -26.97 20.79
N THR A 235 -23.84 -28.19 20.86
CA THR A 235 -22.56 -28.61 20.27
C THR A 235 -22.53 -28.40 18.76
N ASN A 236 -23.66 -28.52 18.07
CA ASN A 236 -23.75 -28.23 16.63
C ASN A 236 -23.54 -26.74 16.33
N HIS A 237 -24.07 -25.83 17.16
CA HIS A 237 -23.86 -24.39 16.98
C HIS A 237 -22.46 -23.95 17.42
N GLU A 238 -21.90 -24.58 18.45
CA GLU A 238 -20.54 -24.30 18.91
C GLU A 238 -19.50 -24.74 17.87
N SER A 239 -19.63 -25.97 17.35
CA SER A 239 -18.78 -26.47 16.27
C SER A 239 -18.97 -25.67 14.97
N GLY A 240 -20.20 -25.28 14.65
CA GLY A 240 -20.51 -24.39 13.53
C GLY A 240 -19.85 -23.01 13.66
N ALA A 241 -19.89 -22.40 14.84
CA ALA A 241 -19.22 -21.12 15.12
C ALA A 241 -17.69 -21.24 15.01
N MET A 242 -17.11 -22.32 15.54
CA MET A 242 -15.66 -22.58 15.41
C MET A 242 -15.24 -22.78 13.95
N ARG A 243 -16.05 -23.48 13.15
CA ARG A 243 -15.80 -23.64 11.71
C ARG A 243 -15.92 -22.31 10.97
N ALA A 244 -16.95 -21.52 11.26
CA ALA A 244 -17.12 -20.20 10.67
C ALA A 244 -15.95 -19.26 11.01
N LEU A 245 -15.40 -19.35 12.23
CA LEU A 245 -14.20 -18.61 12.61
C LEU A 245 -12.97 -19.04 11.78
N ALA A 246 -12.76 -20.35 11.60
CA ALA A 246 -11.69 -20.85 10.74
C ALA A 246 -11.87 -20.42 9.27
N ASP A 247 -13.11 -20.38 8.77
CA ASP A 247 -13.43 -19.89 7.43
C ASP A 247 -13.15 -18.38 7.29
N ILE A 248 -13.37 -17.57 8.34
CA ILE A 248 -12.97 -16.14 8.37
C ILE A 248 -11.45 -16.01 8.27
N GLU A 249 -10.71 -16.77 9.10
CA GLU A 249 -9.24 -16.74 9.10
C GLU A 249 -8.68 -17.14 7.73
N ALA A 250 -9.22 -18.19 7.12
CA ALA A 250 -8.85 -18.63 5.79
C ALA A 250 -9.21 -17.59 4.71
N ALA A 251 -10.37 -16.94 4.79
CA ALA A 251 -10.81 -15.93 3.82
C ALA A 251 -9.97 -14.64 3.85
N VAL A 252 -9.48 -14.26 5.03
CA VAL A 252 -8.61 -13.08 5.24
C VAL A 252 -7.12 -13.43 5.06
N ALA A 253 -6.80 -14.73 4.96
CA ALA A 253 -5.45 -15.27 4.90
C ALA A 253 -4.54 -14.82 6.05
N MET A 254 -5.15 -14.52 7.21
CA MET A 254 -4.45 -14.17 8.45
C MET A 254 -4.69 -15.27 9.47
N TYR A 255 -3.80 -16.26 9.48
CA TYR A 255 -3.85 -17.35 10.46
C TYR A 255 -3.35 -16.89 11.83
N ARG A 256 -3.86 -17.52 12.91
CA ARG A 256 -3.53 -17.18 14.31
C ARG A 256 -2.04 -17.15 14.65
N ALA A 257 -1.21 -17.90 13.91
CA ALA A 257 0.25 -17.85 14.05
C ALA A 257 0.85 -16.50 13.66
N ASN A 258 0.28 -15.80 12.67
CA ASN A 258 0.68 -14.44 12.28
C ASN A 258 0.24 -13.38 13.29
N LEU A 259 -0.72 -13.72 14.17
CA LEU A 259 -1.20 -12.87 15.28
C LEU A 259 -0.40 -13.10 16.57
N GLY A 260 0.67 -13.91 16.52
CA GLY A 260 1.54 -14.17 17.68
C GLY A 260 0.97 -15.18 18.67
N ALA A 261 -0.02 -16.00 18.28
CA ALA A 261 -0.49 -17.07 19.14
C ALA A 261 0.63 -18.11 19.37
N PRO A 262 0.91 -18.49 20.62
CA PRO A 262 1.97 -19.45 20.93
C PRO A 262 1.64 -20.81 20.27
N SER A 263 2.51 -21.26 19.37
CA SER A 263 2.48 -22.58 18.76
C SER A 263 3.64 -23.42 19.29
N ASN A 264 3.62 -24.73 19.07
CA ASN A 264 4.67 -25.67 19.47
C ASN A 264 5.98 -25.53 18.66
N GLU A 265 6.19 -24.41 17.99
CA GLU A 265 7.32 -24.16 17.11
C GLU A 265 8.25 -23.11 17.74
N THR A 266 9.46 -23.56 18.08
CA THR A 266 10.43 -22.81 18.89
C THR A 266 11.55 -22.14 18.07
N SER A 267 11.63 -22.39 16.76
CA SER A 267 12.68 -21.81 15.90
C SER A 267 12.24 -20.48 15.28
N GLY A 268 13.00 -19.41 15.54
CA GLY A 268 12.75 -18.07 14.99
C GLY A 268 12.69 -18.04 13.46
N VAL A 269 13.46 -18.89 12.77
CA VAL A 269 13.45 -18.99 11.29
C VAL A 269 12.11 -19.54 10.78
N ALA A 270 11.53 -20.51 11.47
CA ALA A 270 10.22 -21.08 11.10
C ALA A 270 9.08 -20.07 11.34
N ILE A 271 9.18 -19.28 12.41
CA ILE A 271 8.24 -18.20 12.72
C ILE A 271 8.28 -17.13 11.62
N ASP A 272 9.47 -16.69 11.22
CA ASP A 272 9.62 -15.63 10.21
C ASP A 272 9.25 -16.12 8.79
N ALA A 273 9.58 -17.36 8.43
CA ALA A 273 9.15 -17.94 7.16
C ALA A 273 7.60 -17.99 7.04
N ARG A 274 6.89 -18.25 8.15
CA ARG A 274 5.42 -18.21 8.17
C ARG A 274 4.85 -16.81 8.13
N LYS A 275 5.47 -15.84 8.81
CA LYS A 275 5.08 -14.43 8.66
C LYS A 275 5.17 -14.01 7.20
N GLN A 276 6.27 -14.37 6.52
CA GLN A 276 6.44 -14.12 5.08
C GLN A 276 5.36 -14.83 4.25
N GLN A 277 4.99 -16.07 4.59
CA GLN A 277 3.90 -16.77 3.91
C GLN A 277 2.53 -16.07 4.11
N GLY A 278 2.28 -15.52 5.30
CA GLY A 278 1.11 -14.69 5.58
C GLY A 278 1.09 -13.37 4.82
N GLU A 279 2.24 -12.69 4.80
CA GLU A 279 2.45 -11.46 4.04
C GLU A 279 2.27 -11.69 2.53
N ALA A 280 2.76 -12.81 2.00
CA ALA A 280 2.64 -13.17 0.59
C ALA A 280 1.18 -13.20 0.12
N SER A 281 0.24 -13.68 0.96
CA SER A 281 -1.17 -13.71 0.58
C SER A 281 -1.79 -12.31 0.47
N ASN A 282 -1.27 -11.32 1.19
CA ASN A 282 -1.74 -9.94 1.19
C ASN A 282 -0.78 -8.98 0.47
N ALA A 283 0.30 -9.49 -0.15
CA ALA A 283 1.34 -8.71 -0.81
C ALA A 283 0.81 -7.85 -1.98
N HIS A 284 -0.28 -8.28 -2.60
CA HIS A 284 -0.94 -7.52 -3.66
C HIS A 284 -1.45 -6.15 -3.19
N PHE A 285 -1.83 -5.97 -1.92
CA PHE A 285 -2.26 -4.65 -1.42
C PHE A 285 -1.10 -3.63 -1.42
N PRO A 286 0.07 -3.90 -0.80
CA PRO A 286 1.26 -3.06 -0.97
C PRO A 286 1.68 -2.87 -2.43
N SER A 287 1.60 -3.91 -3.28
CA SER A 287 1.98 -3.79 -4.68
C SER A 287 1.04 -2.87 -5.48
N HIS A 288 -0.27 -2.96 -5.29
CA HIS A 288 -1.22 -2.03 -5.94
C HIS A 288 -1.03 -0.60 -5.43
N LEU A 289 -0.76 -0.44 -4.13
CA LEU A 289 -0.42 0.85 -3.54
C LEU A 289 0.87 1.41 -4.16
N GLN A 290 1.88 0.58 -4.42
CA GLN A 290 3.13 0.99 -5.07
C GLN A 290 2.91 1.49 -6.49
N ALA A 291 2.12 0.75 -7.27
CA ALA A 291 1.76 1.16 -8.63
C ALA A 291 1.00 2.50 -8.62
N SER A 292 0.03 2.65 -7.72
CA SER A 292 -0.75 3.88 -7.56
C SER A 292 0.12 5.07 -7.15
N LEU A 293 1.04 4.90 -6.19
CA LEU A 293 1.99 5.94 -5.78
C LEU A 293 2.96 6.30 -6.90
N GLY A 294 3.39 5.33 -7.70
CA GLY A 294 4.19 5.56 -8.90
C GLY A 294 3.46 6.49 -9.86
N ARG A 295 2.19 6.19 -10.14
CA ARG A 295 1.33 7.01 -10.99
C ARG A 295 1.14 8.44 -10.47
N VAL A 296 0.97 8.60 -9.16
CA VAL A 296 0.94 9.94 -8.53
C VAL A 296 2.27 10.67 -8.75
N GLY A 297 3.40 9.98 -8.59
CA GLY A 297 4.73 10.52 -8.87
C GLY A 297 4.87 11.01 -10.31
N ASP A 298 4.42 10.21 -11.28
CA ASP A 298 4.47 10.58 -12.70
C ASP A 298 3.60 11.81 -13.01
N ILE A 299 2.39 11.89 -12.44
CA ILE A 299 1.52 13.07 -12.57
C ILE A 299 2.20 14.31 -11.98
N VAL A 300 2.80 14.18 -10.79
CA VAL A 300 3.51 15.30 -10.15
C VAL A 300 4.69 15.76 -10.98
N LEU A 301 5.46 14.85 -11.58
CA LEU A 301 6.56 15.23 -12.48
C LEU A 301 6.06 15.97 -13.73
N GLN A 302 4.94 15.55 -14.32
CA GLN A 302 4.32 16.27 -15.45
C GLN A 302 3.87 17.67 -15.05
N MET A 303 3.27 17.80 -13.85
CA MET A 303 2.87 19.10 -13.31
C MET A 303 4.07 19.99 -13.01
N ASP A 304 5.14 19.43 -12.47
CA ASP A 304 6.35 20.19 -12.13
C ASP A 304 7.01 20.77 -13.38
N ALA A 305 7.05 20.02 -14.49
CA ALA A 305 7.57 20.50 -15.78
C ALA A 305 6.74 21.66 -16.37
N ARG A 306 5.44 21.75 -16.07
CA ARG A 306 4.55 22.81 -16.60
C ARG A 306 4.40 24.01 -15.68
N LEU A 307 4.54 23.81 -14.36
CA LEU A 307 4.30 24.83 -13.35
C LEU A 307 5.57 25.44 -12.77
N SER A 308 6.73 24.81 -12.96
CA SER A 308 8.01 25.36 -12.47
C SER A 308 8.49 26.50 -13.34
N ASP A 309 8.28 27.72 -12.86
CA ASP A 309 8.67 28.98 -13.51
C ASP A 309 9.91 29.64 -12.87
N THR A 310 10.29 29.22 -11.66
CA THR A 310 11.24 29.93 -10.81
C THR A 310 12.37 29.05 -10.33
N ARG A 311 13.59 29.61 -10.31
CA ARG A 311 14.77 28.96 -9.74
C ARG A 311 14.62 28.81 -8.23
N ARG A 312 14.68 27.58 -7.72
CA ARG A 312 14.50 27.28 -6.29
C ARG A 312 15.39 26.15 -5.80
N LYS A 313 15.85 26.22 -4.55
CA LYS A 313 16.61 25.14 -3.89
C LYS A 313 15.64 24.27 -3.09
N VAL A 314 15.57 22.99 -3.44
CA VAL A 314 14.65 22.03 -2.83
C VAL A 314 15.46 21.00 -2.03
N PRO A 315 15.11 20.74 -0.76
CA PRO A 315 15.73 19.67 0.00
C PRO A 315 15.31 18.32 -0.57
N ILE A 316 16.27 17.41 -0.73
CA ILE A 316 16.04 16.03 -1.14
C ILE A 316 16.58 15.09 -0.08
N ILE A 317 16.11 13.84 -0.10
CA ILE A 317 16.65 12.78 0.75
C ILE A 317 17.36 11.81 -0.19
N GLY A 318 18.65 11.57 0.06
CA GLY A 318 19.44 10.58 -0.67
C GLY A 318 18.91 9.17 -0.45
N VAL A 319 19.34 8.22 -1.28
CA VAL A 319 18.95 6.79 -1.16
C VAL A 319 19.37 6.20 0.19
N ASP A 320 20.37 6.80 0.83
CA ASP A 320 20.91 6.48 2.15
C ASP A 320 20.19 7.20 3.31
N GLY A 321 19.20 8.06 3.02
CA GLY A 321 18.52 8.88 4.02
C GLY A 321 19.26 10.17 4.39
N SER A 322 20.38 10.47 3.74
CA SER A 322 21.14 11.70 3.99
C SER A 322 20.36 12.92 3.44
N PRO A 323 20.33 14.04 4.18
CA PRO A 323 19.73 15.27 3.68
C PRO A 323 20.62 15.87 2.58
N GLY A 324 20.08 16.01 1.39
CA GLY A 324 20.70 16.70 0.26
C GLY A 324 19.90 17.93 -0.17
N SER A 325 20.42 18.66 -1.14
CA SER A 325 19.70 19.77 -1.77
C SER A 325 19.97 19.80 -3.27
N VAL A 326 18.90 20.01 -4.04
CA VAL A 326 18.97 20.17 -5.49
C VAL A 326 18.46 21.56 -5.86
N VAL A 327 19.13 22.20 -6.80
CA VAL A 327 18.67 23.46 -7.40
C VAL A 327 17.81 23.11 -8.61
N PHE A 328 16.59 23.63 -8.64
CA PHE A 328 15.71 23.59 -9.80
C PHE A 328 15.93 24.88 -10.57
N ASP A 329 16.27 24.77 -11.84
CA ASP A 329 16.50 25.92 -12.73
C ASP A 329 15.84 25.68 -14.10
N PRO A 330 14.64 26.25 -14.34
CA PRO A 330 13.92 26.10 -15.61
C PRO A 330 14.61 26.74 -16.82
N GLU A 331 15.51 27.72 -16.61
CA GLU A 331 16.20 28.44 -17.69
C GLU A 331 17.50 27.75 -18.16
N GLN A 332 17.87 26.63 -17.54
CA GLN A 332 19.10 25.91 -17.89
C GLN A 332 18.92 25.05 -19.15
N ASP A 333 19.79 25.21 -20.15
CA ASP A 333 19.72 24.41 -21.40
C ASP A 333 19.91 22.90 -21.19
N ALA A 334 20.67 22.48 -20.17
CA ALA A 334 20.93 21.08 -19.87
C ALA A 334 19.92 20.50 -18.85
N SER A 335 19.53 19.23 -19.02
CA SER A 335 18.66 18.53 -18.07
C SER A 335 19.30 18.32 -16.69
N PHE A 336 20.62 18.18 -16.64
CA PHE A 336 21.38 18.00 -15.42
C PHE A 336 22.72 18.69 -15.51
N LYS A 337 23.08 19.45 -14.46
CA LYS A 337 24.39 20.05 -14.29
C LYS A 337 24.84 19.88 -12.85
N ARG A 338 26.08 19.45 -12.65
CA ARG A 338 26.70 19.39 -11.31
C ARG A 338 27.37 20.74 -11.04
N ASP A 339 26.80 21.52 -10.14
CA ASP A 339 27.35 22.80 -9.69
C ASP A 339 28.16 22.56 -8.40
N PRO A 340 29.20 23.36 -8.07
CA PRO A 340 29.88 23.34 -6.78
C PRO A 340 28.96 23.36 -5.54
N ASP A 341 27.77 23.96 -5.64
CA ASP A 341 26.78 24.04 -4.55
C ASP A 341 25.74 22.89 -4.53
N GLY A 342 25.85 21.92 -5.45
CA GLY A 342 24.97 20.76 -5.55
C GLY A 342 24.54 20.42 -6.99
N ALA A 343 23.66 19.43 -7.13
CA ALA A 343 23.05 19.11 -8.43
C ALA A 343 22.03 20.18 -8.83
N CYS A 344 22.06 20.61 -10.09
CA CYS A 344 21.09 21.49 -10.72
C CYS A 344 20.33 20.71 -11.81
N VAL A 345 18.99 20.79 -11.78
CA VAL A 345 18.09 19.99 -12.62
C VAL A 345 17.09 20.90 -13.32
N ASN A 346 16.84 20.67 -14.62
CA ASN A 346 15.77 21.33 -15.37
C ASN A 346 14.62 20.35 -15.69
N PRO A 347 13.48 20.44 -14.97
CA PRO A 347 12.30 19.58 -15.17
C PRO A 347 11.71 19.60 -16.59
N SER A 348 11.89 20.68 -17.34
CA SER A 348 11.27 20.88 -18.66
C SER A 348 12.04 20.23 -19.80
N VAL A 349 13.35 19.99 -19.61
CA VAL A 349 14.24 19.43 -20.65
C VAL A 349 14.52 17.94 -20.41
N GLY A 350 14.65 17.52 -19.16
CA GLY A 350 14.97 16.12 -18.84
C GLY A 350 13.73 15.21 -18.81
N SER A 351 13.92 13.93 -19.17
CA SER A 351 12.95 12.88 -18.86
C SER A 351 13.24 12.35 -17.47
N TYR A 352 12.33 12.61 -16.52
CA TYR A 352 12.41 12.13 -15.15
C TYR A 352 11.38 11.02 -14.92
N GLY A 353 11.72 10.08 -14.05
CA GLY A 353 10.81 9.00 -13.64
C GLY A 353 10.87 8.79 -12.14
N VAL A 354 9.75 8.36 -11.55
CA VAL A 354 9.68 8.05 -10.13
C VAL A 354 9.76 6.54 -9.94
N ARG A 355 10.67 6.10 -9.06
CA ARG A 355 10.67 4.73 -8.56
C ARG A 355 10.19 4.72 -7.12
N VAL A 356 8.97 4.26 -6.91
CA VAL A 356 8.44 4.02 -5.57
C VAL A 356 8.86 2.63 -5.11
N VAL A 357 9.45 2.54 -3.92
CA VAL A 357 9.79 1.27 -3.28
C VAL A 357 8.93 1.15 -2.01
N ILE A 358 7.87 0.33 -2.08
CA ILE A 358 7.08 -0.06 -0.90
C ILE A 358 7.62 -1.39 -0.41
N GLY A 359 8.72 -1.33 0.34
CA GLY A 359 9.29 -2.49 1.03
C GLY A 359 8.72 -2.65 2.43
N ALA A 360 9.10 -3.75 3.10
CA ALA A 360 9.01 -3.81 4.55
C ALA A 360 9.67 -2.55 5.15
N SER A 361 9.14 -2.06 6.28
CA SER A 361 9.72 -0.89 6.97
C SER A 361 11.24 -1.00 6.99
N TYR A 362 11.95 0.12 6.83
CA TYR A 362 13.42 0.13 6.84
C TYR A 362 13.99 -0.59 8.07
N SER A 363 13.26 -0.58 9.19
CA SER A 363 13.53 -1.40 10.37
C SER A 363 13.55 -2.91 10.09
N THR A 364 12.61 -3.43 9.31
CA THR A 364 12.53 -4.85 8.91
C THR A 364 13.62 -5.23 7.91
N GLN A 365 13.90 -4.38 6.91
CA GLN A 365 15.02 -4.61 6.00
C GLN A 365 16.34 -4.63 6.76
N ARG A 366 16.57 -3.67 7.66
CA ARG A 366 17.74 -3.66 8.54
C ARG A 366 17.81 -4.90 9.44
N ALA A 367 16.70 -5.36 10.00
CA ALA A 367 16.67 -6.58 10.81
C ALA A 367 17.03 -7.84 9.99
N GLN A 368 16.51 -7.95 8.77
CA GLN A 368 16.87 -9.04 7.84
C GLN A 368 18.34 -8.97 7.42
N THR A 369 18.83 -7.77 7.10
CA THR A 369 20.23 -7.53 6.77
C THR A 369 21.16 -7.83 7.97
N ASN A 370 20.76 -7.46 9.19
CA ASN A 370 21.47 -7.82 10.42
C ASN A 370 21.55 -9.33 10.62
N ALA A 371 20.45 -10.06 10.39
CA ALA A 371 20.41 -11.51 10.50
C ALA A 371 21.27 -12.19 9.42
N ALA A 372 21.18 -11.73 8.17
CA ALA A 372 21.96 -12.24 7.04
C ALA A 372 23.46 -12.02 7.25
N PHE A 373 23.87 -10.82 7.63
CA PHE A 373 25.27 -10.52 7.96
C PHE A 373 25.75 -11.29 9.19
N GLY A 374 24.89 -11.48 10.19
CA GLY A 374 25.19 -12.32 11.36
C GLY A 374 25.51 -13.76 10.98
N GLU A 375 24.75 -14.36 10.06
CA GLU A 375 25.03 -15.72 9.59
C GLU A 375 26.30 -15.79 8.73
N ILE A 376 26.52 -14.82 7.82
CA ILE A 376 27.75 -14.75 7.01
C ILE A 376 29.00 -14.67 7.91
N MET A 377 28.95 -13.88 8.98
CA MET A 377 30.06 -13.80 9.95
C MET A 377 30.29 -15.12 10.69
N ARG A 378 29.22 -15.88 10.95
CA ARG A 378 29.29 -17.18 11.63
C ARG A 378 29.83 -18.28 10.72
N THR A 379 29.45 -18.28 9.44
CA THR A 379 29.85 -19.29 8.45
C THR A 379 31.19 -19.01 7.79
N SER A 380 31.60 -17.74 7.69
CA SER A 380 32.81 -17.33 6.98
C SER A 380 33.60 -16.25 7.74
N PRO A 381 34.44 -16.64 8.72
CA PRO A 381 35.23 -15.71 9.53
C PRO A 381 36.20 -14.83 8.71
N GLN A 382 36.60 -15.26 7.50
CA GLN A 382 37.46 -14.49 6.60
C GLN A 382 36.73 -13.29 5.96
N LEU A 383 35.42 -13.42 5.69
CA LEU A 383 34.59 -12.34 5.14
C LEU A 383 34.12 -11.37 6.23
N ALA A 384 34.23 -11.75 7.51
CA ALA A 384 33.82 -10.93 8.64
C ALA A 384 34.53 -9.56 8.65
N GLN A 385 35.82 -9.49 8.27
CA GLN A 385 36.56 -8.22 8.23
C GLN A 385 36.07 -7.25 7.14
N ILE A 386 35.44 -7.77 6.09
CA ILE A 386 34.89 -6.99 4.97
C ILE A 386 33.43 -6.60 5.26
N VAL A 387 32.67 -7.50 5.88
CA VAL A 387 31.22 -7.34 6.14
C VAL A 387 30.95 -6.56 7.44
N ALA A 388 31.86 -6.58 8.41
CA ALA A 388 31.64 -5.94 9.72
C ALA A 388 31.35 -4.43 9.68
N PRO A 389 31.98 -3.60 8.82
CA PRO A 389 31.61 -2.19 8.67
C PRO A 389 30.17 -1.99 8.18
N PHE A 390 29.71 -2.82 7.23
CA PHE A 390 28.35 -2.75 6.68
C PHE A 390 27.31 -3.24 7.68
N TRP A 391 27.62 -4.28 8.45
CA TRP A 391 26.77 -4.77 9.54
C TRP A 391 26.64 -3.76 10.70
N ALA A 392 27.72 -3.04 11.02
CA ALA A 392 27.68 -1.99 12.03
C ALA A 392 26.73 -0.84 11.65
N GLN A 393 26.59 -0.52 10.37
CA GLN A 393 25.64 0.49 9.88
C GLN A 393 24.17 0.07 10.02
N THR A 394 23.91 -1.24 10.11
CA THR A 394 22.55 -1.77 10.23
C THR A 394 22.08 -1.96 11.68
N LEU A 395 22.97 -1.75 12.67
CA LEU A 395 22.63 -1.82 14.09
C LEU A 395 22.03 -0.51 14.63
N ASP A 396 21.04 -0.64 15.51
CA ASP A 396 20.30 0.49 16.10
C ASP A 396 20.65 0.63 17.59
N PHE A 397 21.78 1.27 17.87
CA PHE A 397 22.17 1.66 19.23
C PHE A 397 22.78 3.06 19.22
N PRO A 398 22.69 3.81 20.33
CA PRO A 398 23.31 5.13 20.44
C PRO A 398 24.81 5.05 20.14
N GLY A 399 25.24 5.65 19.02
CA GLY A 399 26.63 5.61 18.55
C GLY A 399 26.95 4.58 17.46
N SER A 400 25.94 3.92 16.88
CA SER A 400 26.14 2.97 15.77
C SER A 400 26.85 3.58 14.55
N GLU A 401 26.61 4.85 14.24
CA GLU A 401 27.33 5.57 13.17
C GLU A 401 28.83 5.70 13.47
N LYS A 402 29.20 6.04 14.71
CA LYS A 402 30.61 6.15 15.12
C LYS A 402 31.27 4.77 15.18
N PHE A 403 30.52 3.75 15.57
CA PHE A 403 30.97 2.37 15.57
C PHE A 403 31.19 1.85 14.14
N ALA A 404 30.29 2.13 13.21
CA ALA A 404 30.45 1.83 11.79
C ALA A 404 31.67 2.53 11.17
N GLN A 405 31.88 3.81 11.50
CA GLN A 405 33.07 4.56 11.08
C GLN A 405 34.37 3.98 11.65
N ALA A 406 34.38 3.56 12.91
CA ALA A 406 35.53 2.92 13.53
C ALA A 406 35.85 1.57 12.87
N MET A 407 34.83 0.75 12.58
CA MET A 407 34.99 -0.53 11.89
C MET A 407 35.44 -0.34 10.43
N ALA A 408 34.92 0.68 9.73
CA ALA A 408 35.38 1.06 8.40
C ALA A 408 36.85 1.52 8.40
N ALA A 409 37.29 2.22 9.45
CA ALA A 409 38.70 2.62 9.62
C ALA A 409 39.63 1.44 9.93
N MET A 410 39.12 0.33 10.46
CA MET A 410 39.86 -0.91 10.71
C MET A 410 39.77 -1.92 9.56
N ALA A 411 38.95 -1.66 8.54
CA ALA A 411 38.76 -2.55 7.39
C ALA A 411 39.98 -2.55 6.43
N PRO A 412 40.18 -3.65 5.66
CA PRO A 412 41.22 -3.71 4.63
C PRO A 412 41.11 -2.57 3.60
N ALA A 413 42.24 -2.11 3.08
CA ALA A 413 42.35 -1.00 2.11
C ALA A 413 41.35 -1.05 0.91
N PRO A 414 41.05 -2.20 0.28
CA PRO A 414 40.07 -2.25 -0.81
C PRO A 414 38.62 -1.96 -0.38
N VAL A 415 38.25 -2.19 0.88
CA VAL A 415 36.89 -1.90 1.40
C VAL A 415 36.74 -0.40 1.74
N LYS A 416 37.83 0.23 2.20
CA LYS A 416 37.89 1.67 2.44
C LYS A 416 37.66 2.49 1.17
N ALA A 417 38.17 2.01 0.03
CA ALA A 417 37.97 2.66 -1.27
C ALA A 417 36.51 2.62 -1.77
N ILE A 418 35.72 1.62 -1.34
CA ILE A 418 34.30 1.48 -1.73
C ILE A 418 33.39 2.29 -0.81
N LEU A 419 33.72 2.37 0.49
CA LEU A 419 32.93 3.06 1.51
C LEU A 419 33.09 4.59 1.50
N GLN A 420 34.12 5.12 0.83
CA GLN A 420 34.34 6.57 0.66
C GLN A 420 34.56 6.92 -0.82
N PRO A 421 33.51 7.01 -1.66
CA PRO A 421 33.64 7.50 -3.04
C PRO A 421 33.80 9.01 -3.15
N GLU A 422 33.56 9.77 -2.07
CA GLU A 422 33.64 11.23 -2.08
C GLU A 422 34.65 11.71 -1.04
N GLY A 423 35.83 12.12 -1.51
CA GLY A 423 36.78 12.86 -0.68
C GLY A 423 38.24 12.45 -0.76
N GLN A 424 38.78 12.17 -1.95
CA GLN A 424 40.20 12.42 -2.21
C GLN A 424 40.49 12.50 -3.71
N ASP A 425 40.76 13.73 -4.15
CA ASP A 425 41.13 14.14 -5.51
C ASP A 425 42.56 13.71 -5.89
N LYS A 426 42.93 12.47 -5.54
CA LYS A 426 44.15 11.78 -5.98
C LYS A 426 43.88 10.27 -6.00
N GLY A 427 43.39 9.78 -7.14
CA GLY A 427 43.40 8.34 -7.40
C GLY A 427 44.84 7.80 -7.33
N PRO A 428 45.09 6.61 -6.74
CA PRO A 428 46.37 5.93 -6.90
C PRO A 428 46.56 5.55 -8.38
N ASP A 429 47.82 5.56 -8.82
CA ASP A 429 48.23 5.37 -10.21
C ASP A 429 47.70 4.02 -10.78
N PRO A 430 46.99 4.01 -11.94
CA PRO A 430 46.39 2.81 -12.52
C PRO A 430 47.37 1.63 -12.76
N ALA A 431 48.68 1.87 -12.80
CA ALA A 431 49.70 0.83 -12.94
C ALA A 431 49.92 -0.03 -11.67
N GLU A 432 49.78 0.56 -10.47
CA GLU A 432 49.88 -0.20 -9.21
C GLU A 432 48.59 -0.97 -8.93
N LEU A 433 47.44 -0.41 -9.34
CA LEU A 433 46.14 -1.08 -9.23
C LEU A 433 46.07 -2.34 -10.09
N SER A 434 46.58 -2.31 -11.33
CA SER A 434 46.61 -3.50 -12.20
C SER A 434 47.51 -4.60 -11.65
N HIS A 435 48.67 -4.24 -11.09
CA HIS A 435 49.62 -5.22 -10.55
C HIS A 435 49.12 -5.89 -9.26
N GLN A 436 48.35 -5.16 -8.44
CA GLN A 436 47.69 -5.71 -7.25
C GLN A 436 46.44 -6.51 -7.60
N LEU A 437 45.69 -6.12 -8.63
CA LEU A 437 44.53 -6.87 -9.12
C LEU A 437 44.97 -8.21 -9.73
N ASP A 438 46.09 -8.25 -10.44
CA ASP A 438 46.64 -9.49 -11.02
C ASP A 438 47.21 -10.43 -9.95
N GLN A 439 47.83 -9.90 -8.89
CA GLN A 439 48.21 -10.71 -7.72
C GLN A 439 46.99 -11.25 -6.96
N CYS A 440 45.93 -10.45 -6.80
CA CYS A 440 44.69 -10.92 -6.19
C CYS A 440 43.96 -11.95 -7.06
N LYS A 441 43.97 -11.80 -8.39
CA LYS A 441 43.41 -12.80 -9.31
C LYS A 441 44.18 -14.11 -9.28
N GLN A 442 45.51 -14.07 -9.21
CA GLN A 442 46.34 -15.27 -9.06
C GLN A 442 46.09 -15.98 -7.72
N ALA A 443 46.04 -15.24 -6.61
CA ALA A 443 45.73 -15.81 -5.29
C ALA A 443 44.30 -16.38 -5.21
N LEU A 444 43.33 -15.74 -5.88
CA LEU A 444 41.96 -16.25 -5.97
C LEU A 444 41.88 -17.51 -6.85
N GLN A 445 42.63 -17.56 -7.96
CA GLN A 445 42.73 -18.77 -8.79
C GLN A 445 43.41 -19.93 -8.07
N GLU A 446 44.48 -19.68 -7.31
CA GLU A 446 45.11 -20.71 -6.48
C GLU A 446 44.19 -21.21 -5.37
N ALA A 447 43.40 -20.32 -4.73
CA ALA A 447 42.43 -20.71 -3.73
C ALA A 447 41.26 -21.52 -4.31
N ILE A 448 40.82 -21.20 -5.53
CA ILE A 448 39.79 -21.96 -6.25
C ILE A 448 40.33 -23.32 -6.69
N GLN A 449 41.58 -23.40 -7.15
CA GLN A 449 42.22 -24.66 -7.53
C GLN A 449 42.43 -25.56 -6.31
N HIS A 450 42.88 -25.01 -5.18
CA HIS A 450 42.99 -25.74 -3.92
C HIS A 450 41.64 -26.24 -3.39
N ALA A 451 40.58 -25.45 -3.57
CA ALA A 451 39.23 -25.86 -3.21
C ALA A 451 38.71 -26.99 -4.12
N HIS A 452 39.08 -26.98 -5.42
CA HIS A 452 38.67 -28.01 -6.37
C HIS A 452 39.46 -29.32 -6.18
N ASP A 453 40.76 -29.24 -5.92
CA ASP A 453 41.60 -30.41 -5.63
C ASP A 453 41.17 -31.08 -4.32
N ALA A 454 40.86 -30.30 -3.28
CA ALA A 454 40.30 -30.80 -2.02
C ALA A 454 38.88 -31.40 -2.15
N GLN A 455 38.15 -31.03 -3.20
CA GLN A 455 36.84 -31.62 -3.51
C GLN A 455 37.00 -32.91 -4.32
N SER A 456 37.99 -33.00 -5.20
CA SER A 456 38.30 -34.22 -5.95
C SER A 456 38.90 -35.35 -5.09
N ASP A 457 39.68 -35.00 -4.05
CA ASP A 457 40.19 -35.95 -3.05
C ASP A 457 39.10 -36.43 -2.06
N ALA A 458 37.96 -35.75 -2.00
CA ALA A 458 36.80 -36.15 -1.19
C ALA A 458 35.80 -37.04 -1.96
N ASP A 459 35.87 -37.05 -3.29
CA ASP A 459 34.98 -37.83 -4.18
C ASP A 459 35.67 -39.07 -4.82
N ALA A 460 36.94 -39.34 -4.49
CA ALA A 460 37.67 -40.58 -4.79
C ALA A 460 37.82 -41.45 -3.53
#